data_AF-A0A1N6KUF5-F1
#
_entry.id   AF-A0A1N6KUF5-F1
#
_cell.length_a   1.000
_cell.length_b   1.000
_cell.length_c   1.000
_cell.angle_alpha   90.00
_cell.angle_beta   90.00
_cell.angle_gamma   90.00
#
_symmetry.space_group_name_H-M   'P 1'
#
loop_
_entity.id
_entity.type
_entity.pdbx_description
1 polymer ?
#
loop_
_entity_poly.entity_id
_entity_poly.type
_entity_poly.pdbx_seq_one_letter_code
_entity_poly.pdbx_strand_id
1 'polypeptide(L)'
;MNDTKIQAPWPTGGNTLYTHISNINVEFWDGSAYVPAELANWQAYATDTPEAPAGFGVRVCQFPLTSPAGYYLWSVYLQAGGSPASTDVRIGGGSGYWDGTTFGNSPATTATNATLASYDQLLLSGSVEDPAPTTTTFRGSSTFAVDSNHYNGRQVCFTSGDLQGLKQPISTYVGATRSFTVLPGFPFPPTDGDTFNII
;
A
#
# COMPACT_ATOMS: atom_id res chain seq x y z
N MET A 1 1.49 -16.34 5.97
CA MET A 1 2.48 -17.24 5.35
C MET A 1 3.22 -16.38 4.34
N ASN A 2 4.54 -16.22 4.49
CA ASN A 2 5.30 -15.35 3.60
C ASN A 2 5.38 -16.02 2.23
N ASP A 3 4.81 -15.40 1.21
CA ASP A 3 4.95 -15.87 -0.15
C ASP A 3 6.32 -15.43 -0.67
N THR A 4 7.21 -16.37 -0.96
CA THR A 4 8.57 -16.08 -1.42
C THR A 4 8.78 -16.55 -2.85
N LYS A 5 7.71 -16.81 -3.59
CA LYS A 5 7.77 -17.54 -4.85
C LYS A 5 7.25 -16.67 -6.00
N ILE A 6 7.86 -16.86 -7.16
CA ILE A 6 7.29 -16.47 -8.44
C ILE A 6 6.56 -17.69 -8.98
N GLN A 7 5.31 -17.49 -9.39
CA GLN A 7 4.47 -18.55 -9.94
C GLN A 7 3.98 -18.15 -11.34
N ALA A 8 4.06 -19.08 -12.27
CA ALA A 8 3.52 -18.91 -13.61
C ALA A 8 2.74 -20.16 -14.03
N PRO A 9 1.52 -20.00 -14.60
CA PRO A 9 0.80 -21.12 -15.18
C PRO A 9 1.48 -21.55 -16.49
N TRP A 10 1.75 -22.85 -16.64
CA TRP A 10 2.25 -23.43 -17.89
C TRP A 10 1.84 -24.90 -17.99
N PRO A 11 1.45 -25.40 -19.18
CA PRO A 11 1.07 -26.79 -19.35
C PRO A 11 2.08 -27.80 -18.77
N THR A 12 1.53 -28.90 -18.28
CA THR A 12 2.31 -30.05 -17.81
C THR A 12 3.03 -30.71 -19.00
N GLY A 13 4.15 -31.38 -18.71
CA GLY A 13 4.99 -32.02 -19.74
C GLY A 13 6.47 -31.80 -19.46
N GLY A 14 7.33 -32.58 -20.14
CA GLY A 14 8.80 -32.59 -19.98
C GLY A 14 9.52 -31.33 -20.45
N ASN A 15 8.86 -30.18 -20.37
CA ASN A 15 9.43 -28.87 -20.68
C ASN A 15 10.28 -28.38 -19.50
N THR A 16 11.50 -27.94 -19.81
CA THR A 16 12.39 -27.26 -18.86
C THR A 16 12.18 -25.75 -18.99
N LEU A 17 11.91 -25.09 -17.86
CA LEU A 17 11.68 -23.65 -17.79
C LEU A 17 12.66 -23.03 -16.81
N TYR A 18 13.04 -21.79 -17.08
CA TYR A 18 13.86 -20.99 -16.17
C TYR A 18 13.33 -19.56 -16.11
N THR A 19 13.65 -18.89 -15.00
CA THR A 19 13.26 -17.50 -14.74
C THR A 19 14.50 -16.62 -14.68
N HIS A 20 14.44 -15.49 -15.37
CA HIS A 20 15.34 -14.37 -15.15
C HIS A 20 14.66 -13.35 -14.24
N ILE A 21 15.40 -12.85 -13.26
CA ILE A 21 14.94 -11.86 -12.28
C ILE A 21 15.87 -10.66 -12.37
N SER A 22 15.30 -9.47 -12.50
CA SER A 22 16.04 -8.22 -12.58
C SER A 22 15.48 -7.18 -11.62
N ASN A 23 16.34 -6.31 -11.12
CA ASN A 23 15.92 -5.15 -10.36
C ASN A 23 15.53 -3.99 -11.29
N ILE A 24 15.13 -2.85 -10.71
CA ILE A 24 14.75 -1.65 -11.49
C ILE A 24 15.90 -1.03 -12.29
N ASN A 25 17.15 -1.34 -11.94
CA ASN A 25 18.35 -0.88 -12.65
C ASN A 25 18.74 -1.80 -13.82
N VAL A 26 17.94 -2.83 -14.12
CA VAL A 26 18.22 -3.83 -15.17
C VAL A 26 19.49 -4.64 -14.87
N GLU A 27 19.78 -4.86 -13.59
CA GLU A 27 20.77 -5.83 -13.14
C GLU A 27 20.06 -7.18 -12.93
N PHE A 28 20.65 -8.27 -13.39
CA PHE A 28 20.08 -9.61 -13.33
C PHE A 28 20.69 -10.42 -12.19
N TRP A 29 19.85 -11.23 -11.53
CA TRP A 29 20.28 -12.17 -10.52
C TRP A 29 21.12 -13.29 -11.16
N ASP A 30 22.36 -13.46 -10.73
CA ASP A 30 23.31 -14.48 -11.25
C ASP A 30 23.41 -15.74 -10.37
N GLY A 31 22.52 -15.88 -9.39
CA GLY A 31 22.61 -16.92 -8.35
C GLY A 31 23.21 -16.43 -7.04
N SER A 32 23.87 -15.27 -7.02
CA SER A 32 24.54 -14.72 -5.84
C SER A 32 24.32 -13.23 -5.62
N ALA A 33 24.26 -12.44 -6.69
CA ALA A 33 24.09 -11.00 -6.67
C ALA A 33 23.30 -10.53 -7.91
N TYR A 34 22.87 -9.27 -7.87
CA TYR A 34 22.40 -8.58 -9.06
C TYR A 34 23.59 -7.94 -9.76
N VAL A 35 23.81 -8.31 -11.02
CA VAL A 35 24.95 -7.83 -11.83
C VAL A 35 24.45 -7.17 -13.12
N PRO A 36 25.21 -6.24 -13.73
CA PRO A 36 24.84 -5.63 -15.00
C PRO A 36 24.53 -6.67 -16.08
N ALA A 37 23.56 -6.35 -16.94
CA ALA A 37 23.11 -7.25 -18.00
C ALA A 37 24.18 -7.43 -19.10
N GLU A 38 24.61 -8.68 -19.29
CA GLU A 38 25.51 -9.07 -20.38
C GLU A 38 24.97 -10.33 -21.07
N LEU A 39 24.80 -10.27 -22.39
CA LEU A 39 24.24 -11.37 -23.18
C LEU A 39 25.05 -12.68 -23.09
N ALA A 40 26.37 -12.57 -22.87
CA ALA A 40 27.25 -13.72 -22.68
C ALA A 40 26.93 -14.51 -21.40
N ASN A 41 26.31 -13.86 -20.41
CA ASN A 41 26.01 -14.44 -19.10
C ASN A 41 24.58 -14.96 -19.00
N TRP A 42 23.86 -15.09 -20.13
CA TRP A 42 22.45 -15.50 -20.16
C TRP A 42 22.16 -16.75 -19.31
N GLN A 43 23.00 -17.78 -19.44
CA GLN A 43 22.85 -19.01 -18.66
C GLN A 43 23.07 -18.81 -17.15
N ALA A 44 23.94 -17.87 -16.75
CA ALA A 44 24.19 -17.59 -15.34
C ALA A 44 22.99 -16.90 -14.66
N TYR A 45 22.16 -16.20 -15.43
CA TYR A 45 20.97 -15.53 -14.91
C TYR A 45 19.77 -16.47 -14.72
N ALA A 46 19.87 -17.71 -15.20
CA ALA A 46 18.78 -18.67 -15.21
C ALA A 46 18.57 -19.28 -13.81
N THR A 47 17.41 -18.98 -13.21
CA THR A 47 16.95 -19.67 -12.00
C THR A 47 15.97 -20.78 -12.38
N ASP A 48 16.20 -22.00 -11.91
CA ASP A 48 15.35 -23.15 -12.21
C ASP A 48 13.89 -22.90 -11.79
N THR A 49 12.94 -23.28 -12.66
CA THR A 49 11.51 -23.00 -12.50
C THR A 49 10.68 -24.28 -12.69
N PRO A 50 10.86 -25.28 -11.80
CA PRO A 50 10.22 -26.58 -11.93
C PRO A 50 8.70 -26.49 -11.74
N GLU A 51 8.01 -27.55 -12.17
CA GLU A 51 6.60 -27.71 -11.85
C GLU A 51 6.43 -28.09 -10.37
N ALA A 52 5.62 -27.33 -9.63
CA ALA A 52 5.35 -27.59 -8.23
C ALA A 52 3.97 -27.06 -7.82
N PRO A 53 3.04 -27.92 -7.34
CA PRO A 53 3.12 -29.38 -7.32
C PRO A 53 3.05 -29.99 -8.73
N ALA A 54 3.67 -31.16 -8.91
CA ALA A 54 3.68 -31.85 -10.19
C ALA A 54 2.26 -32.23 -10.65
N GLY A 55 1.97 -32.03 -11.94
CA GLY A 55 0.70 -32.39 -12.57
C GLY A 55 -0.37 -31.30 -12.56
N PHE A 56 -0.09 -30.12 -11.98
CA PHE A 56 -1.06 -29.02 -11.85
C PHE A 56 -0.82 -27.87 -12.84
N GLY A 57 0.27 -27.93 -13.62
CA GLY A 57 0.60 -26.88 -14.59
C GLY A 57 1.00 -25.56 -13.92
N VAL A 58 1.58 -25.63 -12.72
CA VAL A 58 2.08 -24.47 -11.99
C VAL A 58 3.59 -24.58 -11.88
N ARG A 59 4.28 -23.57 -12.42
CA ARG A 59 5.74 -23.48 -12.43
C ARG A 59 6.18 -22.50 -11.37
N VAL A 60 7.14 -22.92 -10.54
CA VAL A 60 7.49 -22.21 -9.32
C VAL A 60 8.99 -21.93 -9.31
N CYS A 61 9.34 -20.66 -9.22
CA CYS A 61 10.70 -20.20 -9.00
C CYS A 61 10.80 -19.61 -7.59
N GLN A 62 11.83 -19.99 -6.84
CA GLN A 62 12.13 -19.35 -5.55
C GLN A 62 12.66 -17.94 -5.82
N PHE A 63 12.06 -16.91 -5.23
CA PHE A 63 12.62 -15.56 -5.29
C PHE A 63 13.94 -15.51 -4.48
N PRO A 64 14.98 -14.79 -4.93
CA PRO A 64 16.26 -14.76 -4.24
C PRO A 64 16.13 -14.06 -2.89
N LEU A 65 16.24 -14.84 -1.81
CA LEU A 65 15.95 -14.38 -0.44
C LEU A 65 16.95 -13.34 0.08
N THR A 66 18.14 -13.28 -0.50
CA THR A 66 19.19 -12.29 -0.17
C THR A 66 19.02 -10.97 -0.93
N SER A 67 17.99 -10.85 -1.77
CA SER A 67 17.69 -9.60 -2.47
C SER A 67 17.39 -8.45 -1.49
N PRO A 68 17.91 -7.24 -1.74
CA PRO A 68 17.45 -6.04 -1.04
C PRO A 68 15.94 -5.82 -1.20
N ALA A 69 15.30 -5.10 -0.27
CA ALA A 69 13.91 -4.71 -0.46
C ALA A 69 13.78 -3.79 -1.69
N GLY A 70 12.80 -4.04 -2.56
CA GLY A 70 12.67 -3.29 -3.81
C GLY A 70 11.73 -3.90 -4.83
N TYR A 71 11.58 -3.20 -5.95
CA TYR A 71 10.82 -3.66 -7.11
C TYR A 71 11.68 -4.49 -8.06
N TYR A 72 11.11 -5.59 -8.51
CA TYR A 72 11.75 -6.55 -9.39
C TYR A 72 10.85 -6.90 -10.57
N LEU A 73 11.47 -7.14 -11.71
CA LEU A 73 10.87 -7.69 -12.90
C LEU A 73 11.34 -9.14 -13.06
N TRP A 74 10.44 -10.02 -13.47
CA TRP A 74 10.77 -11.41 -13.75
C TRP A 74 10.23 -11.82 -15.11
N SER A 75 10.93 -12.74 -15.76
CA SER A 75 10.56 -13.30 -17.06
C SER A 75 10.85 -14.79 -17.08
N VAL A 76 9.88 -15.57 -17.55
CA VAL A 76 9.98 -17.04 -17.64
C VAL A 76 10.20 -17.43 -19.09
N TYR A 77 11.13 -18.34 -19.33
CA TYR A 77 11.53 -18.82 -20.63
C TYR A 77 11.32 -20.33 -20.75
N LEU A 78 10.95 -20.78 -21.95
CA LEU A 78 10.95 -22.19 -22.33
C LEU A 78 12.32 -22.54 -22.93
N GLN A 79 13.04 -23.44 -22.28
CA GLN A 79 14.35 -23.90 -22.74
C GLN A 79 14.20 -24.84 -23.93
N ALA A 80 14.71 -24.44 -25.10
CA ALA A 80 14.59 -25.24 -26.33
C ALA A 80 15.69 -26.32 -26.48
N GLY A 81 16.84 -26.14 -25.80
CA GLY A 81 18.01 -27.01 -25.89
C GLY A 81 18.46 -27.61 -24.56
N GLY A 82 19.70 -28.10 -24.52
CA GLY A 82 20.31 -28.68 -23.31
C GLY A 82 20.70 -27.66 -22.24
N SER A 83 20.70 -26.36 -22.55
CA SER A 83 21.02 -25.28 -21.60
C SER A 83 20.25 -24.00 -21.94
N PRO A 84 19.99 -23.11 -20.96
CA PRO A 84 19.40 -21.79 -21.20
C PRO A 84 20.20 -20.97 -22.22
N ALA A 85 19.52 -20.38 -23.19
CA ALA A 85 20.12 -19.58 -24.25
C ALA A 85 19.27 -18.34 -24.59
N SER A 86 19.91 -17.27 -25.06
CA SER A 86 19.24 -16.01 -25.43
C SER A 86 18.24 -16.14 -26.59
N THR A 87 18.27 -17.27 -27.30
CA THR A 87 17.32 -17.61 -28.36
C THR A 87 16.07 -18.34 -27.85
N ASP A 88 15.99 -18.65 -26.56
CA ASP A 88 14.83 -19.28 -25.96
C ASP A 88 13.61 -18.37 -25.98
N VAL A 89 12.43 -18.98 -26.01
CA VAL A 89 11.16 -18.24 -26.09
C VAL A 89 10.74 -17.78 -24.71
N ARG A 90 10.54 -16.47 -24.54
CA ARG A 90 9.88 -15.92 -23.35
C ARG A 90 8.39 -16.28 -23.38
N ILE A 91 7.92 -16.93 -22.33
CA ILE A 91 6.54 -17.43 -22.21
C ILE A 91 5.71 -16.71 -21.15
N GLY A 92 6.37 -15.94 -20.29
CA GLY A 92 5.70 -15.19 -19.25
C GLY A 92 6.60 -14.13 -18.63
N GLY A 93 6.01 -13.29 -17.80
CA GLY A 93 6.72 -12.30 -17.02
C GLY A 93 5.79 -11.45 -16.19
N GLY A 94 6.36 -10.69 -15.27
CA GLY A 94 5.62 -9.80 -14.40
C GLY A 94 6.55 -8.95 -13.56
N SER A 95 5.95 -8.26 -12.60
CA SER A 95 6.64 -7.43 -11.63
C SER A 95 6.15 -7.77 -10.22
N GLY A 96 6.99 -7.55 -9.22
CA GLY A 96 6.61 -7.67 -7.82
C GLY A 96 7.54 -6.86 -6.92
N TYR A 97 7.10 -6.62 -5.70
CA TYR A 97 7.93 -6.02 -4.67
C TYR A 97 8.37 -7.08 -3.67
N TRP A 98 9.66 -7.08 -3.36
CA TRP A 98 10.24 -7.83 -2.26
C TRP A 98 10.37 -6.93 -1.05
N ASP A 99 9.79 -7.31 0.08
CA ASP A 99 9.90 -6.55 1.35
C ASP A 99 11.05 -7.03 2.26
N GLY A 100 11.88 -7.96 1.79
CA GLY A 100 12.89 -8.65 2.59
C GLY A 100 12.41 -10.00 3.12
N THR A 101 11.11 -10.27 3.09
CA THR A 101 10.52 -11.52 3.61
C THR A 101 9.45 -12.13 2.71
N THR A 102 8.74 -11.31 1.92
CA THR A 102 7.62 -11.67 1.06
C THR A 102 7.76 -10.98 -0.30
N PHE A 103 7.44 -11.72 -1.36
CA PHE A 103 7.36 -11.24 -2.74
C PHE A 103 5.88 -11.05 -3.13
N GLY A 104 5.51 -9.84 -3.53
CA GLY A 104 4.12 -9.55 -3.93
C GLY A 104 3.83 -8.06 -4.09
N ASN A 105 2.57 -7.67 -3.97
CA ASN A 105 2.12 -6.29 -4.18
C ASN A 105 2.19 -5.39 -2.92
N SER A 106 3.01 -5.76 -1.92
CA SER A 106 3.07 -5.15 -0.58
C SER A 106 3.14 -3.60 -0.50
N PRO A 107 3.78 -2.85 -1.43
CA PRO A 107 3.81 -1.39 -1.33
C PRO A 107 2.44 -0.77 -1.61
N ALA A 108 1.65 -1.36 -2.52
CA ALA A 108 0.33 -0.84 -2.84
C ALA A 108 -0.62 -1.02 -1.65
N THR A 109 -0.61 -2.20 -1.02
CA THR A 109 -1.45 -2.50 0.15
C THR A 109 -1.02 -1.70 1.38
N THR A 110 0.29 -1.53 1.60
CA THR A 110 0.81 -0.73 2.73
C THR A 110 0.51 0.75 2.54
N ALA A 111 0.69 1.30 1.33
CA ALA A 111 0.34 2.69 1.03
C ALA A 111 -1.18 2.92 1.11
N THR A 112 -2.01 2.01 0.61
CA THR A 112 -3.47 2.12 0.80
C THR A 112 -3.86 1.96 2.26
N ASN A 113 -3.25 1.06 3.02
CA ASN A 113 -3.56 0.88 4.45
C ASN A 113 -3.11 2.08 5.29
N ALA A 114 -1.95 2.67 5.00
CA ALA A 114 -1.51 3.91 5.65
C ALA A 114 -2.45 5.08 5.29
N THR A 115 -2.89 5.16 4.03
CA THR A 115 -3.86 6.17 3.58
C THR A 115 -5.23 5.97 4.23
N LEU A 116 -5.74 4.73 4.29
CA LEU A 116 -7.01 4.39 4.93
C LEU A 116 -6.96 4.59 6.44
N ALA A 117 -5.86 4.20 7.10
CA ALA A 117 -5.64 4.43 8.52
C ALA A 117 -5.55 5.94 8.84
N SER A 118 -5.03 6.76 7.93
CA SER A 118 -5.04 8.22 8.08
C SER A 118 -6.44 8.85 7.92
N TYR A 119 -7.39 8.11 7.32
CA TYR A 119 -8.77 8.53 7.10
C TYR A 119 -9.75 8.08 8.21
N ASP A 120 -9.39 7.05 8.99
CA ASP A 120 -10.28 6.42 10.00
C ASP A 120 -9.79 6.61 11.44
N GLN A 121 -8.79 7.46 11.68
CA GLN A 121 -8.41 7.78 13.05
C GLN A 121 -9.35 8.84 13.63
N LEU A 122 -10.22 8.39 14.54
CA LEU A 122 -10.71 9.24 15.62
C LEU A 122 -9.51 9.91 16.29
N LEU A 123 -9.26 11.16 15.93
CA LEU A 123 -8.13 11.93 16.45
C LEU A 123 -8.40 12.32 17.91
N LEU A 124 -9.65 12.71 18.17
CA LEU A 124 -10.12 13.14 19.49
C LEU A 124 -11.65 13.23 19.51
N SER A 125 -12.27 12.84 20.63
CA SER A 125 -13.68 13.12 20.92
C SER A 125 -13.80 14.32 21.86
N GLY A 126 -14.88 15.07 21.70
CA GLY A 126 -15.22 16.16 22.60
C GLY A 126 -16.69 16.54 22.52
N SER A 127 -17.04 17.64 23.16
CA SER A 127 -18.39 18.22 23.13
C SER A 127 -18.33 19.68 22.73
N VAL A 128 -19.45 20.20 22.23
CA VAL A 128 -19.67 21.64 22.08
C VAL A 128 -19.74 22.25 23.48
N GLU A 129 -18.94 23.29 23.71
CA GLU A 129 -18.94 24.12 24.92
C GLU A 129 -19.14 25.58 24.48
N ASP A 130 -20.28 25.84 23.85
CA ASP A 130 -20.65 27.10 23.24
C ASP A 130 -22.13 27.38 23.51
N PRO A 131 -22.48 28.42 24.31
CA PRO A 131 -23.87 28.75 24.59
C PRO A 131 -24.59 29.38 23.38
N ALA A 132 -23.87 29.78 22.33
CA ALA A 132 -24.45 30.41 21.14
C ALA A 132 -23.70 30.02 19.85
N PRO A 133 -23.66 28.72 19.50
CA PRO A 133 -23.00 28.27 18.28
C PRO A 133 -23.81 28.71 17.05
N THR A 134 -23.12 28.79 15.91
CA THR A 134 -23.74 29.05 14.60
C THR A 134 -23.62 27.82 13.72
N THR A 135 -24.26 27.85 12.54
CA THR A 135 -24.12 26.79 11.52
C THR A 135 -22.69 26.61 11.03
N THR A 136 -21.82 27.61 11.21
CA THR A 136 -20.44 27.61 10.71
C THR A 136 -19.39 27.66 11.80
N THR A 137 -19.74 28.00 13.04
CA THR A 137 -18.76 28.18 14.12
C THR A 137 -19.29 27.67 15.45
N PHE A 138 -18.44 26.98 16.20
CA PHE A 138 -18.73 26.59 17.58
C PHE A 138 -17.43 26.40 18.38
N ARG A 139 -17.49 26.53 19.70
CA ARG A 139 -16.40 26.18 20.61
C ARG A 139 -16.48 24.71 21.04
N GLY A 140 -15.35 24.02 21.03
CA GLY A 140 -15.24 22.66 21.56
C GLY A 140 -14.66 22.59 22.97
N SER A 141 -14.76 21.41 23.57
CA SER A 141 -14.36 21.13 24.95
C SER A 141 -12.91 21.47 25.29
N SER A 142 -12.65 21.65 26.58
CA SER A 142 -11.32 22.05 27.06
C SER A 142 -10.18 21.06 26.82
N THR A 143 -10.48 19.87 26.32
CA THR A 143 -9.52 18.83 25.93
C THR A 143 -8.84 19.09 24.59
N PHE A 144 -9.37 19.97 23.73
CA PHE A 144 -8.80 20.26 22.42
C PHE A 144 -7.52 21.11 22.48
N ALA A 145 -6.67 20.94 21.47
CA ALA A 145 -5.35 21.58 21.35
C ALA A 145 -5.42 23.10 21.51
N VAL A 146 -4.44 23.68 22.21
CA VAL A 146 -4.33 25.14 22.40
C VAL A 146 -3.66 25.86 21.23
N ASP A 147 -3.03 25.10 20.33
CA ASP A 147 -2.38 25.62 19.13
C ASP A 147 -3.41 25.90 18.02
N SER A 148 -3.29 27.06 17.39
CA SER A 148 -4.12 27.38 16.22
C SER A 148 -3.73 26.52 15.03
N ASN A 149 -4.68 26.26 14.14
CA ASN A 149 -4.56 25.45 12.93
C ASN A 149 -4.33 23.93 13.15
N HIS A 150 -4.29 23.46 14.40
CA HIS A 150 -4.00 22.05 14.71
C HIS A 150 -4.95 21.05 14.01
N TYR A 151 -6.21 21.43 13.79
CA TYR A 151 -7.23 20.58 13.16
C TYR A 151 -7.66 21.06 11.75
N ASN A 152 -6.97 22.01 11.13
CA ASN A 152 -7.37 22.49 9.80
C ASN A 152 -7.28 21.36 8.76
N GLY A 153 -8.30 21.25 7.90
CA GLY A 153 -8.40 20.20 6.89
C GLY A 153 -8.94 18.85 7.39
N ARG A 154 -9.14 18.70 8.71
CA ARG A 154 -9.86 17.57 9.32
C ARG A 154 -11.37 17.76 9.20
N GLN A 155 -12.15 16.76 9.62
CA GLN A 155 -13.60 16.87 9.68
C GLN A 155 -14.12 16.78 11.11
N VAL A 156 -15.16 17.55 11.40
CA VAL A 156 -16.02 17.35 12.57
C VAL A 156 -17.13 16.40 12.17
N CYS A 157 -17.34 15.35 12.96
CA CYS A 157 -18.45 14.42 12.84
C CYS A 157 -19.26 14.42 14.13
N PHE A 158 -20.50 14.92 14.11
CA PHE A 158 -21.36 14.90 15.30
C PHE A 158 -21.80 13.47 15.62
N THR A 159 -21.74 13.10 16.90
CA THR A 159 -22.10 11.77 17.42
C THR A 159 -23.38 11.81 18.26
N SER A 160 -23.91 12.99 18.56
CA SER A 160 -25.20 13.20 19.21
C SER A 160 -25.90 14.45 18.67
N GLY A 161 -27.07 14.76 19.23
CA GLY A 161 -27.86 15.94 18.87
C GLY A 161 -28.53 15.80 17.51
N ASP A 162 -29.17 16.88 17.07
CA ASP A 162 -29.89 16.92 15.79
C ASP A 162 -28.92 16.79 14.58
N LEU A 163 -27.63 17.08 14.79
CA LEU A 163 -26.59 16.95 13.77
C LEU A 163 -25.94 15.55 13.74
N GLN A 164 -26.40 14.58 14.54
CA GLN A 164 -25.79 13.25 14.62
C GLN A 164 -25.58 12.62 13.23
N GLY A 165 -24.35 12.17 12.98
CA GLY A 165 -23.93 11.54 11.72
C GLY A 165 -23.56 12.53 10.62
N LEU A 166 -23.82 13.83 10.78
CA LEU A 166 -23.38 14.85 9.84
C LEU A 166 -21.91 15.19 10.02
N LYS A 167 -21.24 15.44 8.89
CA LYS A 167 -19.82 15.73 8.81
C LYS A 167 -19.59 17.03 8.05
N GLN A 168 -18.69 17.88 8.55
CA GLN A 168 -18.20 19.04 7.82
C GLN A 168 -16.68 19.21 8.00
N PRO A 169 -15.96 19.64 6.94
CA PRO A 169 -14.54 19.91 7.05
C PRO A 169 -14.29 21.20 7.83
N ILE A 170 -13.21 21.20 8.59
CA ILE A 170 -12.75 22.31 9.42
C ILE A 170 -11.90 23.22 8.54
N SER A 171 -12.45 24.37 8.18
CA SER A 171 -11.74 25.39 7.41
C SER A 171 -10.73 26.13 8.27
N THR A 172 -11.04 26.34 9.56
CA THR A 172 -10.17 27.07 10.49
C THR A 172 -10.39 26.62 11.92
N TYR A 173 -9.31 26.48 12.68
CA TYR A 173 -9.31 26.22 14.11
C TYR A 173 -8.45 27.25 14.86
N VAL A 174 -9.05 27.92 15.84
CA VAL A 174 -8.34 28.87 16.72
C VAL A 174 -8.15 28.23 18.09
N GLY A 175 -6.92 27.85 18.41
CA GLY A 175 -6.63 27.04 19.60
C GLY A 175 -6.81 27.80 20.92
N ALA A 176 -6.56 29.11 20.94
CA ALA A 176 -6.73 29.94 22.14
C ALA A 176 -8.19 29.98 22.63
N THR A 177 -9.15 29.90 21.71
CA THR A 177 -10.59 29.90 22.02
C THR A 177 -11.25 28.55 21.77
N ARG A 178 -10.49 27.55 21.29
CA ARG A 178 -10.96 26.23 20.83
C ARG A 178 -12.13 26.32 19.86
N SER A 179 -12.09 27.33 18.98
CA SER A 179 -13.17 27.62 18.05
C SER A 179 -12.93 26.89 16.74
N PHE A 180 -13.91 26.09 16.35
CA PHE A 180 -13.97 25.42 15.05
C PHE A 180 -14.78 26.28 14.09
N THR A 181 -14.27 26.47 12.87
CA THR A 181 -15.01 27.01 11.73
C THR A 181 -15.11 25.92 10.68
N VAL A 182 -16.31 25.66 10.17
CA VAL A 182 -16.58 24.64 9.16
C VAL A 182 -17.10 25.26 7.86
N LEU A 183 -16.76 24.64 6.73
CA LEU A 183 -17.25 25.07 5.42
C LEU A 183 -17.39 23.88 4.44
N PRO A 184 -18.59 23.54 3.95
CA PRO A 184 -19.85 24.26 4.15
C PRO A 184 -20.38 24.17 5.59
N GLY A 185 -21.27 25.11 5.94
CA GLY A 185 -21.95 25.11 7.23
C GLY A 185 -22.92 23.94 7.38
N PHE A 186 -23.26 23.59 8.61
CA PHE A 186 -24.32 22.63 8.92
C PHE A 186 -25.71 23.18 8.57
N PRO A 187 -26.73 22.32 8.36
CA PRO A 187 -28.10 22.77 8.08
C PRO A 187 -28.74 23.61 9.20
N PHE A 188 -28.31 23.41 10.44
CA PHE A 188 -28.68 24.16 11.64
C PHE A 188 -27.49 24.15 12.64
N PRO A 189 -27.42 25.09 13.60
CA PRO A 189 -26.33 25.10 14.58
C PRO A 189 -26.39 23.87 15.50
N PRO A 190 -25.24 23.38 16.01
CA PRO A 190 -25.25 22.39 17.09
C PRO A 190 -25.82 22.98 18.39
N THR A 191 -26.15 22.12 19.36
CA THR A 191 -26.53 22.56 20.71
C THR A 191 -25.33 22.47 21.67
N ASP A 192 -25.29 23.32 22.69
CA ASP A 192 -24.32 23.20 23.78
C ASP A 192 -24.40 21.81 24.43
N GLY A 193 -23.26 21.16 24.60
CA GLY A 193 -23.15 19.79 25.09
C GLY A 193 -23.23 18.69 24.02
N ASP A 194 -23.51 19.00 22.75
CA ASP A 194 -23.50 17.99 21.68
C ASP A 194 -22.10 17.39 21.52
N THR A 195 -22.02 16.06 21.45
CA THR A 195 -20.77 15.31 21.27
C THR A 195 -20.39 15.20 19.80
N PHE A 196 -19.09 15.24 19.53
CA PHE A 196 -18.53 15.07 18.20
C PHE A 196 -17.12 14.48 18.24
N ASN A 197 -16.68 14.01 17.07
CA ASN A 197 -15.37 13.47 16.81
C ASN A 197 -14.63 14.31 15.78
N ILE A 198 -13.31 14.41 15.93
CA ILE A 198 -12.40 14.88 14.88
C ILE A 198 -11.80 13.67 14.16
N ILE A 199 -11.89 13.66 12.83
CA ILE A 199 -11.34 12.62 11.92
C ILE A 199 -10.46 13.27 10.84
#